data_AF-A0A8I1ZRS4-F1
#
_entry.id   AF-A0A8I1ZRS4-F1
#
_cell.length_a   1.000
_cell.length_b   1.000
_cell.length_c   1.000
_cell.angle_alpha   90.00
_cell.angle_beta   90.00
_cell.angle_gamma   90.00
#
_symmetry.space_group_name_H-M   'P 1'
#
loop_
_entity.id
_entity.type
_entity.pdbx_description
1 polymer ?
#
loop_
_entity_poly.entity_id
_entity_poly.type
_entity_poly.pdbx_seq_one_letter_code
_entity_poly.pdbx_strand_id
1 'polypeptide(L)' 'MQSLDEIRLKHILQVLEKTGWDMKKASEILKVPERVIKKQIRILKPITIKKP' A
#
# COMPACT_ATOMS: atom_id res chain seq x y z
N MET A 1 -7.15 -9.81 -16.51
CA MET A 1 -8.10 -9.21 -15.56
C MET A 1 -7.29 -8.65 -14.40
N GLN A 2 -7.28 -7.34 -14.20
CA GLN A 2 -6.64 -6.77 -13.02
C GLN A 2 -7.51 -7.10 -11.81
N SER A 3 -6.91 -7.68 -10.78
CA SER A 3 -7.66 -8.03 -9.58
C SER A 3 -8.00 -6.77 -8.79
N LEU A 4 -9.17 -6.74 -8.13
CA LEU A 4 -9.57 -5.63 -7.26
C LEU A 4 -8.49 -5.32 -6.20
N ASP A 5 -7.74 -6.33 -5.79
CA ASP A 5 -6.57 -6.22 -4.93
C ASP A 5 -5.44 -5.38 -5.52
N GLU A 6 -5.12 -5.53 -6.81
CA GLU A 6 -4.07 -4.72 -7.46
C GLU A 6 -4.49 -3.25 -7.56
N ILE A 7 -5.75 -2.99 -7.88
CA ILE A 7 -6.29 -1.61 -7.98
C ILE A 7 -6.27 -0.96 -6.60
N ARG A 8 -6.74 -1.65 -5.56
CA ARG A 8 -6.67 -1.17 -4.17
C ARG A 8 -5.24 -0.86 -3.76
N LEU A 9 -4.32 -1.76 -4.09
CA LEU A 9 -2.93 -1.67 -3.67
C LEU A 9 -2.20 -0.53 -4.39
N LYS A 10 -2.44 -0.32 -5.69
CA LYS A 10 -1.94 0.83 -6.43
C LYS A 10 -2.47 2.14 -5.87
N HIS A 11 -3.74 2.18 -5.49
CA HIS A 11 -4.35 3.34 -4.84
C HIS A 11 -3.69 3.64 -3.49
N ILE A 12 -3.39 2.60 -2.69
CA ILE A 12 -2.75 2.74 -1.38
C ILE A 12 -1.31 3.25 -1.52
N LEU A 13 -0.56 2.75 -2.48
CA LEU A 13 0.77 3.27 -2.83
C LEU A 13 0.72 4.73 -3.26
N GLN A 14 -0.21 5.11 -4.14
CA GLN A 14 -0.35 6.50 -4.57
C GLN A 14 -0.69 7.45 -3.41
N VAL A 15 -1.55 7.02 -2.49
CA VAL A 15 -1.87 7.81 -1.29
C VAL A 15 -0.66 7.90 -0.37
N LEU A 16 0.07 6.80 -0.13
CA LEU A 16 1.30 6.79 0.66
C LEU A 16 2.38 7.70 0.07
N GLU A 17 2.60 7.67 -1.25
CA GLU A 17 3.54 8.58 -1.91
C GLU A 17 3.11 10.04 -1.74
N LYS A 18 1.81 10.33 -1.91
CA LYS A 18 1.27 11.68 -1.69
C LYS A 18 1.35 12.15 -0.24
N THR A 19 1.25 11.26 0.74
CA THR A 19 1.34 11.60 2.15
C THR A 19 2.78 11.59 2.68
N GLY A 20 3.78 11.26 1.85
CA GLY A 20 5.17 11.17 2.27
C GLY A 20 5.43 9.95 3.18
N TRP A 21 4.76 8.83 2.90
CA TRP A 21 4.80 7.58 3.68
C TRP A 21 4.23 7.69 5.09
N ASP A 22 3.44 8.74 5.35
CA ASP A 22 2.73 8.92 6.61
C ASP A 22 1.56 7.93 6.69
N MET A 23 1.73 6.90 7.52
CA MET A 23 0.76 5.80 7.68
C MET A 23 -0.54 6.26 8.33
N LYS A 24 -0.49 7.26 9.22
CA LYS A 24 -1.69 7.83 9.86
C LYS A 24 -2.52 8.57 8.84
N LYS A 25 -1.92 9.50 8.10
CA LYS A 25 -2.62 10.23 7.03
C LYS A 25 -3.13 9.30 5.94
N ALA A 26 -2.33 8.31 5.54
CA ALA A 26 -2.76 7.33 4.57
C ALA A 26 -3.96 6.52 5.10
N SER A 27 -3.94 6.12 6.37
CA SER A 27 -5.04 5.41 7.03
C SER A 27 -6.33 6.23 7.06
N GLU A 28 -6.24 7.53 7.34
CA GLU A 28 -7.40 8.44 7.30
C GLU A 28 -7.95 8.64 5.89
N ILE A 29 -7.08 8.84 4.89
CA ILE A 29 -7.48 9.07 3.49
C ILE A 29 -8.09 7.81 2.88
N LEU A 30 -7.46 6.67 3.09
CA LEU A 30 -7.90 5.37 2.56
C LEU A 30 -9.04 4.77 3.38
N LYS A 31 -9.35 5.33 4.56
CA LYS A 31 -10.28 4.76 5.55
C LYS A 31 -10.01 3.29 5.84
N VAL A 32 -8.74 2.89 5.83
CA VAL A 32 -8.31 1.53 6.15
C VAL A 32 -7.38 1.56 7.35
N PRO A 33 -7.41 0.56 8.24
CA PRO A 33 -6.53 0.52 9.39
C PRO A 33 -5.06 0.48 8.97
N GLU A 34 -4.18 1.12 9.74
CA GLU A 34 -2.73 1.07 9.52
C GLU A 34 -2.19 -0.37 9.43
N ARG A 35 -2.81 -1.32 10.14
CA ARG A 35 -2.47 -2.75 10.05
C ARG A 35 -2.65 -3.30 8.65
N VAL A 36 -3.70 -2.88 7.92
CA VAL A 36 -3.98 -3.34 6.55
C VAL A 36 -2.93 -2.78 5.60
N ILE A 37 -2.60 -1.49 5.75
CA ILE A 37 -1.54 -0.83 4.99
C ILE A 37 -0.20 -1.52 5.21
N LYS A 38 0.20 -1.75 6.47
CA LYS A 38 1.41 -2.49 6.82
C LYS A 38 1.40 -3.91 6.26
N LYS A 39 0.25 -4.60 6.30
CA LYS A 39 0.12 -5.96 5.76
C LYS A 39 0.31 -5.96 4.24
N GLN A 40 -0.29 -5.02 3.51
CA GLN A 40 -0.10 -4.88 2.06
C GLN A 40 1.33 -4.50 1.70
N ILE A 41 1.94 -3.53 2.38
CA ILE A 41 3.36 -3.18 2.19
C ILE A 41 4.26 -4.39 2.46
N ARG A 42 3.97 -5.17 3.50
CA ARG A 42 4.74 -6.38 3.86
C ARG A 42 4.57 -7.50 2.83
N ILE A 43 3.39 -7.66 2.25
CA ILE A 43 3.13 -8.60 1.15
C ILE A 43 3.89 -8.19 -0.12
N LEU A 44 4.15 -6.90 -0.32
CA LEU A 44 4.90 -6.36 -1.47
C LEU A 44 6.42 -6.41 -1.29
N LYS A 45 6.94 -6.30 -0.05
CA LYS A 45 8.38 -6.35 0.23
C LYS A 45 9.11 -7.60 -0.31
N PRO A 46 8.53 -8.83 -0.33
CA PRO A 46 9.18 -9.97 -0.97
C PRO A 46 9.23 -9.86 -2.51
N ILE A 47 8.46 -8.97 -3.14
CA ILE A 47 8.39 -8.83 -4.60
C ILE A 47 9.48 -7.86 -5.13
N THR A 48 10.00 -6.97 -4.29
CA THR A 48 11.07 -6.01 -4.67
C THR A 48 12.49 -6.51 -4.37
N ILE A 49 12.66 -7.64 -3.68
CA ILE A 49 13.95 -8.32 -3.47
C ILE A 49 14.03 -9.59 -4.32
N LYS A 50 13.72 -9.46 -5.61
CA LYS A 50 14.33 -10.30 -6.65
C LYS A 50 14.95 -9.34 -7.66
N LYS A 51 16.05 -8.72 -7.23
CA LYS A 51 16.99 -8.12 -8.18
C LYS A 51 17.87 -9.28 -8.69
N PRO A 52 17.95 -9.52 -10.01
CA PRO A 52 18.92 -10.47 -10.57
C PRO A 52 20.36 -10.02 -10.27
#